data_AF-A0A4Q3Z5T1-F1
#
_entry.id   AF-A0A4Q3Z5T1-F1
#
_cell.length_a   1.000
_cell.length_b   1.000
_cell.length_c   1.000
_cell.angle_alpha   90.00
_cell.angle_beta   90.00
_cell.angle_gamma   90.00
#
_symmetry.space_group_name_H-M   'P 1'
#
loop_
_entity.id
_entity.type
_entity.pdbx_description
1 polymer ?
#
loop_
_entity_poly.entity_id
_entity_poly.type
_entity_poly.pdbx_seq_one_letter_code
_entity_poly.pdbx_strand_id
1 'polypeptide(L)'
;MGRLILLLTLPLLAACATPRQTCLVAATRDLATVDQLIAETEANLQRGYAIEPEYYTGSQVGLCVGNGLYTGLGWTYCTVPQTRVRARPVTIDRTVEQQKLRDLKKVRVRAEREARTKLESCDATYPQ
;
A
#
# COMPACT_ATOMS: atom_id res chain seq x y z
N MET A 1 31.03 -22.17 39.13
CA MET A 1 31.07 -20.87 38.41
C MET A 1 30.58 -21.09 36.98
N GLY A 2 29.72 -20.21 36.49
CA GLY A 2 29.43 -20.09 35.05
C GLY A 2 28.14 -20.76 34.57
N ARG A 3 26.97 -20.20 34.91
CA ARG A 3 25.72 -20.49 34.15
C ARG A 3 24.58 -19.51 34.42
N LEU A 4 24.88 -18.22 34.61
CA LEU A 4 23.83 -17.21 34.85
C LEU A 4 24.06 -15.89 34.08
N ILE A 5 24.66 -15.97 32.89
CA ILE A 5 24.87 -14.79 32.03
C ILE A 5 24.43 -15.16 30.61
N LEU A 6 23.15 -15.45 30.41
CA LEU A 6 22.59 -15.56 29.05
C LEU A 6 21.08 -15.26 28.98
N LEU A 7 20.56 -14.43 29.89
CA LEU A 7 19.13 -14.07 29.92
C LEU A 7 18.88 -12.56 29.95
N LEU A 8 19.92 -11.72 29.81
CA LEU A 8 19.82 -10.27 30.00
C LEU A 8 19.90 -9.43 28.71
N THR A 9 19.86 -10.03 27.52
CA THR A 9 20.11 -9.31 26.24
C THR A 9 18.91 -9.16 25.32
N LEU A 10 17.67 -9.43 25.76
CA LEU A 10 16.46 -9.25 24.93
C LEU A 10 15.41 -8.32 25.60
N PRO A 11 15.63 -6.99 25.59
CA PRO A 11 14.47 -6.12 25.36
C PRO A 11 14.72 -5.01 24.32
N LEU A 12 15.70 -5.16 23.40
CA LEU A 12 16.01 -4.12 22.39
C LEU A 12 15.17 -4.18 21.10
N LEU A 13 14.16 -5.07 21.00
CA LEU A 13 13.36 -5.26 19.77
C LEU A 13 11.91 -4.75 19.85
N ALA A 14 11.51 -4.11 20.96
CA ALA A 14 10.17 -3.50 21.09
C ALA A 14 10.06 -2.08 20.48
N ALA A 15 11.02 -1.67 19.64
CA ALA A 15 11.17 -0.28 19.19
C ALA A 15 10.50 0.07 17.84
N CYS A 16 9.84 -0.87 17.16
CA CYS A 16 9.34 -0.59 15.79
C CYS A 16 7.95 0.08 15.70
N ALA A 17 7.20 0.18 16.79
CA ALA A 17 5.98 1.01 16.84
C ALA A 17 5.58 1.25 18.30
N THR A 18 5.82 2.44 18.83
CA THR A 18 5.27 2.78 20.14
C THR A 18 3.74 2.89 20.06
N PRO A 19 3.00 2.65 21.16
CA PRO A 19 1.55 2.88 21.20
C PRO A 19 1.17 4.29 20.74
N ARG A 20 2.00 5.28 21.11
CA ARG A 20 1.87 6.67 20.66
C ARG A 20 2.00 6.82 19.15
N GLN A 21 3.06 6.29 18.54
CA GLN A 21 3.27 6.38 17.08
C GLN A 21 2.11 5.73 16.31
N THR A 22 1.63 4.58 16.77
CA THR A 22 0.48 3.89 16.16
C THR A 22 -0.78 4.76 16.21
N CYS A 23 -1.03 5.44 17.34
CA CYS A 23 -2.15 6.36 17.49
C CYS A 23 -2.05 7.54 16.51
N LEU A 24 -0.88 8.19 16.40
CA LEU A 24 -0.68 9.34 15.51
C LEU A 24 -0.88 8.99 14.03
N VAL A 25 -0.38 7.83 13.59
CA VAL A 25 -0.59 7.33 12.22
C VAL A 25 -2.07 7.02 11.98
N ALA A 26 -2.75 6.39 12.93
CA ALA A 26 -4.18 6.11 12.82
C ALA A 26 -5.02 7.40 12.78
N ALA A 27 -4.64 8.43 13.56
CA ALA A 27 -5.34 9.71 13.64
C ALA A 27 -5.33 10.47 12.29
N THR A 28 -4.27 10.30 11.50
CA THR A 28 -4.06 11.04 10.24
C THR A 28 -4.35 10.23 8.97
N ARG A 29 -4.62 8.92 9.10
CA ARG A 29 -4.84 8.00 7.97
C ARG A 29 -5.96 8.47 7.02
N ASP A 30 -7.07 8.92 7.57
CA ASP A 30 -8.23 9.35 6.77
C ASP A 30 -7.87 10.60 5.94
N LEU A 31 -7.19 11.57 6.56
CA LEU A 31 -6.72 12.78 5.88
C LEU A 31 -5.74 12.44 4.76
N ALA A 32 -4.76 11.58 5.02
CA ALA A 32 -3.78 11.14 4.03
C ALA A 32 -4.45 10.42 2.84
N THR A 33 -5.48 9.61 3.11
CA THR A 33 -6.26 8.93 2.07
C THR A 33 -6.99 9.94 1.18
N VAL A 34 -7.65 10.94 1.78
CA VAL A 34 -8.35 11.99 1.02
C VAL A 34 -7.37 12.84 0.21
N ASP A 35 -6.20 13.18 0.77
CA ASP A 35 -5.16 13.91 0.07
C ASP A 35 -4.63 13.12 -1.15
N GLN A 36 -4.43 11.82 -1.00
CA GLN A 36 -4.04 10.95 -2.12
C GLN A 36 -5.12 10.92 -3.22
N LEU A 37 -6.40 10.80 -2.85
CA LEU A 37 -7.50 10.81 -3.81
C LEU A 37 -7.62 12.15 -4.55
N ILE A 38 -7.36 13.27 -3.86
CA ILE A 38 -7.32 14.60 -4.49
C ILE A 38 -6.19 14.65 -5.52
N ALA A 39 -4.98 14.25 -5.14
CA ALA A 39 -3.84 14.25 -6.03
C ALA A 39 -4.05 13.35 -7.27
N GLU A 40 -4.66 12.18 -7.07
CA GLU A 40 -5.00 11.26 -8.16
C GLU A 40 -6.03 11.88 -9.13
N THR A 41 -7.11 12.44 -8.59
CA THR A 41 -8.15 13.11 -9.39
C THR A 41 -7.61 14.33 -10.14
N GLU A 42 -6.74 15.14 -9.51
CA GLU A 42 -6.07 16.26 -10.19
C GLU A 42 -5.17 15.77 -11.33
N ALA A 43 -4.41 14.70 -11.11
CA ALA A 43 -3.57 14.10 -12.14
C ALA A 43 -4.39 13.49 -13.30
N ASN A 44 -5.54 12.89 -13.00
CA ASN A 44 -6.48 12.38 -14.01
C ASN A 44 -7.03 13.53 -14.87
N LEU A 45 -7.44 14.64 -14.25
CA LEU A 45 -7.94 15.82 -14.94
C LEU A 45 -6.86 16.48 -15.82
N GLN A 46 -5.61 16.51 -15.35
CA GLN A 46 -4.46 17.06 -16.08
C GLN A 46 -4.14 16.22 -17.32
N ARG A 47 -4.13 14.89 -17.20
CA ARG A 47 -3.88 13.98 -18.33
C ARG A 47 -5.07 13.83 -19.28
N GLY A 48 -6.28 14.00 -18.77
CA GLY A 48 -7.53 13.79 -19.51
C GLY A 48 -8.02 12.34 -19.54
N TYR A 49 -7.40 11.44 -18.76
CA TYR A 49 -7.79 10.04 -18.60
C TYR A 49 -7.33 9.52 -17.23
N ALA A 50 -8.04 8.51 -16.72
CA ALA A 50 -7.63 7.79 -15.51
C ALA A 50 -6.75 6.59 -15.88
N ILE A 51 -6.00 6.09 -14.91
CA ILE A 51 -5.14 4.92 -15.08
C ILE A 51 -5.67 3.81 -14.18
N GLU A 52 -6.00 2.68 -14.78
CA GLU A 52 -6.45 1.50 -14.05
C GLU A 52 -5.44 0.35 -14.22
N PRO A 53 -5.20 -0.46 -13.18
CA PRO A 53 -4.41 -1.66 -13.30
C PRO A 53 -5.18 -2.73 -14.08
N GLU A 54 -4.67 -3.15 -15.23
CA GLU A 54 -5.21 -4.25 -16.02
C GLU A 54 -4.37 -5.50 -15.80
N TYR A 55 -5.00 -6.54 -15.25
CA TYR A 55 -4.40 -7.86 -15.08
C TYR A 55 -4.52 -8.64 -16.38
N TYR A 56 -3.40 -9.18 -16.88
CA TYR A 56 -3.39 -10.02 -18.07
C TYR A 56 -2.51 -11.24 -17.86
N THR A 57 -2.87 -12.36 -18.48
CA THR A 57 -2.07 -13.58 -18.47
C THR A 57 -1.02 -13.48 -19.56
N GLY A 58 0.23 -13.30 -19.15
CA GLY A 58 1.40 -13.45 -20.01
C GLY A 58 1.95 -14.87 -19.95
N SER A 59 2.93 -15.12 -20.82
CA SER A 59 3.75 -16.32 -20.78
C SER A 59 5.16 -15.94 -20.34
N GLN A 60 5.74 -16.70 -19.42
CA GLN A 60 7.16 -16.60 -19.10
C GLN A 60 7.82 -17.97 -19.24
N VAL A 61 9.11 -17.97 -19.56
CA VAL A 61 9.91 -19.19 -19.53
C VAL A 61 10.33 -19.44 -18.08
N GLY A 62 9.94 -20.58 -17.54
CA GLY A 62 10.34 -21.07 -16.23
C GLY A 62 11.14 -22.36 -16.32
N LEU A 63 11.76 -22.75 -15.21
CA LEU A 63 12.33 -24.08 -15.02
C LEU A 63 11.25 -24.99 -14.42
N CYS A 64 10.90 -26.04 -15.15
CA CYS A 64 9.99 -27.09 -14.70
C CYS A 64 10.74 -28.39 -14.46
N VAL A 65 10.15 -29.25 -13.62
CA VAL A 65 10.56 -30.65 -13.50
C VAL A 65 9.77 -31.47 -14.52
N GLY A 66 10.48 -32.25 -15.34
CA GLY A 66 9.89 -33.13 -16.36
C GLY A 66 10.74 -34.38 -16.58
N ASN A 67 10.35 -35.21 -17.55
CA ASN A 67 11.17 -36.36 -17.93
C ASN A 67 12.42 -35.85 -18.68
N GLY A 68 13.59 -36.12 -18.12
CA GLY A 68 14.88 -35.84 -18.77
C GLY A 68 15.15 -36.81 -19.94
N LEU A 69 16.18 -36.51 -20.74
CA LEU A 69 16.57 -37.23 -21.97
C LEU A 69 16.83 -38.74 -21.78
N TYR A 70 17.04 -39.17 -20.53
CA TYR A 70 17.18 -40.57 -20.13
C TYR A 70 16.35 -40.78 -18.86
N THR A 71 15.41 -41.74 -18.91
CA THR A 71 14.46 -42.15 -17.86
C THR A 71 14.78 -41.64 -16.45
N GLY A 72 14.22 -40.48 -16.08
CA GLY A 72 14.43 -39.83 -14.78
C GLY A 72 13.85 -38.42 -14.72
N LEU A 73 13.67 -37.91 -13.49
CA LEU A 73 13.28 -36.52 -13.23
C LEU A 73 14.45 -35.59 -13.61
N GLY A 74 14.19 -34.63 -14.49
CA GLY A 74 15.16 -33.63 -14.94
C GLY A 74 14.58 -32.23 -15.01
N TRP A 75 15.46 -31.23 -15.04
CA TRP A 75 15.08 -29.83 -15.26
C TRP A 75 14.89 -29.56 -16.75
N THR A 76 13.79 -28.91 -17.11
CA THR A 76 13.51 -28.48 -18.48
C THR A 76 12.93 -27.07 -18.48
N TYR A 77 13.06 -26.37 -19.61
CA TYR A 77 12.40 -25.08 -19.79
C TYR A 77 10.95 -25.29 -20.23
N CYS A 78 10.05 -24.56 -19.60
CA CYS A 78 8.62 -24.64 -19.86
C CYS A 78 8.02 -23.24 -19.95
N THR A 79 7.02 -23.07 -20.80
CA THR A 79 6.21 -21.86 -20.80
C THR A 79 5.17 -21.97 -19.70
N VAL A 80 5.27 -21.13 -18.68
CA VAL A 80 4.29 -21.07 -17.59
C VAL A 80 3.44 -19.81 -17.71
N PRO A 81 2.12 -19.90 -17.47
CA PRO A 81 1.27 -18.72 -17.41
C PRO A 81 1.69 -17.86 -16.22
N GLN A 82 1.77 -16.55 -16.43
CA GLN A 82 2.10 -15.57 -15.40
C GLN A 82 1.11 -14.42 -15.47
N THR A 83 0.42 -14.16 -14.38
CA THR A 83 -0.39 -12.94 -14.23
C THR A 83 0.54 -11.74 -14.12
N ARG A 84 0.37 -10.77 -15.03
CA ARG A 84 1.09 -9.50 -15.04
C ARG A 84 0.09 -8.35 -14.93
N VAL A 85 0.58 -7.19 -14.49
CA VAL A 85 -0.21 -5.96 -14.39
C VAL A 85 0.36 -4.94 -15.36
N ARG A 86 -0.50 -4.24 -16.10
CA ARG A 86 -0.13 -3.08 -16.90
C ARG A 86 -1.03 -1.89 -16.58
N ALA A 87 -0.50 -0.68 -16.71
CA ALA A 87 -1.26 0.55 -16.60
C ALA A 87 -2.09 0.75 -17.88
N ARG A 88 -3.42 0.77 -17.76
CA ARG A 88 -4.34 0.96 -18.87
C ARG A 88 -5.02 2.33 -18.75
N PRO A 89 -4.95 3.19 -19.78
CA PRO A 89 -5.70 4.45 -19.78
C PRO A 89 -7.19 4.15 -19.96
N VAL A 90 -8.03 4.81 -19.16
CA VAL A 90 -9.49 4.75 -19.25
C VAL A 90 -10.08 6.14 -19.37
N THR A 91 -11.13 6.27 -20.18
CA THR A 91 -11.81 7.53 -20.42
C THR A 91 -12.48 8.05 -19.16
N ILE A 92 -12.41 9.36 -18.93
CA ILE A 92 -13.10 10.03 -17.83
C ILE A 92 -14.14 11.01 -18.37
N ASP A 93 -15.22 11.21 -17.63
CA ASP A 93 -16.06 12.39 -17.80
C ASP A 93 -15.44 13.54 -16.99
N ARG A 94 -14.97 14.57 -17.69
CA ARG A 94 -14.29 15.72 -17.07
C ARG A 94 -15.18 16.49 -16.11
N THR A 95 -16.49 16.60 -16.39
CA THR A 95 -17.43 17.33 -15.54
C THR A 95 -17.66 16.58 -14.24
N VAL A 96 -17.84 15.25 -14.32
CA VAL A 96 -17.98 14.39 -13.15
C VAL A 96 -16.70 14.38 -12.32
N GLU A 97 -15.53 14.27 -12.96
CA GLU A 97 -14.24 14.22 -12.25
C GLU A 97 -13.92 15.57 -11.56
N GLN A 98 -14.29 16.70 -12.16
CA GLN A 98 -14.22 18.01 -11.50
C GLN A 98 -15.17 18.13 -10.31
N GLN A 99 -16.39 17.59 -10.42
CA GLN A 99 -17.32 17.56 -9.29
C GLN A 99 -16.78 16.71 -8.15
N LYS A 100 -16.25 15.53 -8.47
CA LYS A 100 -15.55 14.66 -7.52
C LYS A 100 -14.42 15.39 -6.81
N LEU A 101 -13.57 16.13 -7.54
CA LEU A 101 -12.51 16.95 -6.94
C LEU A 101 -13.05 17.98 -5.94
N ARG A 102 -14.12 18.70 -6.31
CA ARG A 102 -14.77 19.68 -5.43
C ARG A 102 -15.28 19.03 -4.15
N ASP A 103 -15.90 17.86 -4.26
CA ASP A 103 -16.43 17.15 -3.10
C ASP A 103 -15.33 16.56 -2.23
N LEU A 104 -14.27 16.00 -2.81
CA LEU A 104 -13.07 15.57 -2.09
C LEU A 104 -12.44 16.72 -1.29
N LYS A 105 -12.35 17.92 -1.86
CA LYS A 105 -11.85 19.11 -1.15
C LYS A 105 -12.70 19.49 0.06
N LYS A 106 -14.03 19.35 -0.01
CA LYS A 106 -14.91 19.53 1.15
C LYS A 106 -14.68 18.45 2.22
N VAL A 107 -14.55 17.19 1.79
CA VAL A 107 -14.25 16.06 2.67
C VAL A 107 -12.92 16.26 3.38
N ARG A 108 -11.88 16.75 2.68
CA ARG A 108 -10.56 17.06 3.25
C ARG A 108 -10.66 18.02 4.43
N VAL A 109 -11.41 19.11 4.28
CA VAL A 109 -11.60 20.10 5.37
C VAL A 109 -12.23 19.46 6.60
N ARG A 110 -13.17 18.54 6.41
CA ARG A 110 -13.75 17.77 7.52
C ARG A 110 -12.73 16.80 8.14
N ALA A 111 -12.03 16.02 7.32
CA ALA A 111 -11.02 15.06 7.76
C ALA A 111 -9.87 15.75 8.51
N GLU A 112 -9.49 16.97 8.12
CA GLU A 112 -8.45 17.75 8.79
C GLU A 112 -8.87 18.17 10.21
N ARG A 113 -10.15 18.51 10.41
CA ARG A 113 -10.69 18.79 11.76
C ARG A 113 -10.71 17.53 12.61
N GLU A 114 -11.20 16.42 12.05
CA GLU A 114 -11.25 15.14 12.76
C GLU A 114 -9.84 14.63 13.13
N ALA A 115 -8.87 14.78 12.23
CA ALA A 115 -7.48 14.42 12.48
C ALA A 115 -6.89 15.25 13.63
N ARG A 116 -7.11 16.57 13.66
CA ARG A 116 -6.68 17.44 14.78
C ARG A 116 -7.23 16.95 16.12
N THR A 117 -8.54 16.69 16.21
CA THR A 117 -9.15 16.19 17.45
C THR A 117 -8.60 14.82 17.85
N LYS A 118 -8.38 13.91 16.89
CA LYS A 118 -7.78 12.59 17.17
C LYS A 118 -6.33 12.71 17.65
N LEU A 119 -5.54 13.63 17.08
CA LEU A 119 -4.16 13.88 17.50
C LEU A 119 -4.09 14.41 18.93
N GLU A 120 -4.93 15.38 19.29
CA GLU A 120 -5.04 15.88 20.67
C GLU A 120 -5.41 14.75 21.65
N SER A 121 -6.34 13.88 21.26
CA SER A 121 -6.69 12.69 22.04
C SER A 121 -5.51 11.71 22.20
N CYS A 122 -4.68 11.53 21.16
CA CYS A 122 -3.49 10.69 21.25
C CYS A 122 -2.47 11.26 22.23
N ASP A 123 -2.23 12.57 22.21
CA ASP A 123 -1.29 13.23 23.13
C ASP A 123 -1.78 13.18 24.59
N ALA A 124 -3.09 13.28 24.82
CA ALA A 124 -3.67 13.12 26.16
C ALA A 124 -3.61 11.67 26.68
N THR A 125 -3.77 10.68 25.79
CA THR A 125 -3.78 9.25 26.16
C THR A 125 -2.38 8.67 26.33
N TYR A 126 -1.40 9.16 25.55
CA TYR A 126 -0.03 8.68 25.51
C TYR A 126 0.97 9.83 25.67
N PRO A 127 1.18 10.37 26.89
CA PRO A 127 2.06 11.51 27.14
C PRO A 127 3.58 11.19 27.12
N GLN A 128 4.02 10.09 26.49
CA GLN A 128 5.39 9.57 26.49
C GLN A 128 5.89 9.29 25.06
#